data_AF-A0A7J2H6U8-F1
#
_entry.id   AF-A0A7J2H6U8-F1
#
_cell.length_a   1.000
_cell.length_b   1.000
_cell.length_c   1.000
_cell.angle_alpha   90.00
_cell.angle_beta   90.00
_cell.angle_gamma   90.00
#
_symmetry.space_group_name_H-M   'P 1'
#
loop_
_entity.id
_entity.type
_entity.pdbx_description
1 polymer ?
#
loop_
_entity_poly.entity_id
_entity_poly.type
_entity_poly.pdbx_seq_one_letter_code
_entity_poly.pdbx_strand_id
1 'polypeptide(L)'
;TKRKRVVRVKDIARLLKVRPSSVTFALKKLSEMGLVEYEKHGYVDLTNHGLRIASTLSSRYRSIERFLERVLGLPKEVAEEDACSMEHYLHDETVDRIRKFVEFIEENPDKAKLIDDFIDYCKGGKN
;
A
#
# COMPACT_ATOMS: atom_id res chain seq x y z
N THR A 1 -1.59 16.66 -19.39
CA THR A 1 -3.06 16.65 -19.25
C THR A 1 -3.50 15.36 -18.57
N LYS A 2 -3.63 15.32 -17.23
CA LYS A 2 -4.10 14.12 -16.51
C LYS A 2 -5.59 13.93 -16.84
N ARG A 3 -5.95 12.96 -17.68
CA ARG A 3 -7.34 12.52 -17.82
C ARG A 3 -7.82 12.12 -16.42
N LYS A 4 -8.79 12.85 -15.83
CA LYS A 4 -9.52 12.36 -14.65
C LYS A 4 -10.14 11.03 -15.07
N ARG A 5 -9.51 9.92 -14.65
CA ARG A 5 -10.03 8.58 -14.91
C ARG A 5 -11.23 8.46 -14.00
N VAL A 6 -12.39 8.62 -14.60
CA VAL A 6 -13.66 8.59 -13.90
C VAL A 6 -13.89 7.19 -13.32
N VAL A 7 -13.86 7.04 -12.01
CA VAL A 7 -13.99 5.74 -11.31
C VAL A 7 -15.46 5.40 -11.16
N ARG A 8 -15.84 4.17 -11.53
CA ARG A 8 -17.20 3.64 -11.38
C ARG A 8 -17.21 2.38 -10.54
N VAL A 9 -18.38 2.05 -9.98
CA VAL A 9 -18.62 0.80 -9.20
C VAL A 9 -18.11 -0.45 -9.93
N LYS A 10 -18.37 -0.55 -11.25
CA LYS A 10 -17.94 -1.70 -12.07
C LYS A 10 -16.41 -1.83 -12.19
N ASP A 11 -15.68 -0.73 -12.06
CA ASP A 11 -14.23 -0.72 -12.17
C ASP A 11 -13.62 -1.18 -10.83
N ILE A 12 -14.15 -0.67 -9.72
CA ILE A 12 -13.78 -1.11 -8.36
C ILE A 12 -14.09 -2.60 -8.17
N ALA A 13 -15.29 -3.05 -8.56
CA ALA A 13 -15.70 -4.44 -8.43
C ALA A 13 -14.78 -5.41 -9.19
N ARG A 14 -14.35 -5.01 -10.40
CA ARG A 14 -13.43 -5.79 -11.23
C ARG A 14 -12.03 -5.84 -10.62
N LEU A 15 -11.54 -4.70 -10.15
CA LEU A 15 -10.20 -4.58 -9.54
C LEU A 15 -10.11 -5.42 -8.26
N LEU A 16 -11.11 -5.31 -7.38
CA LEU A 16 -11.16 -6.02 -6.11
C LEU A 16 -11.70 -7.46 -6.23
N LYS A 17 -12.09 -7.89 -7.44
CA LYS A 17 -12.68 -9.21 -7.71
C LYS A 17 -13.89 -9.54 -6.80
N VAL A 18 -14.75 -8.55 -6.54
CA VAL A 18 -15.96 -8.68 -5.71
C VAL A 18 -17.23 -8.36 -6.50
N ARG A 19 -18.40 -8.67 -5.92
CA ARG A 19 -19.69 -8.35 -6.54
C ARG A 19 -19.94 -6.82 -6.52
N PRO A 20 -20.53 -6.24 -7.58
CA PRO A 20 -20.89 -4.81 -7.59
C PRO A 20 -21.77 -4.37 -6.42
N SER A 21 -22.66 -5.25 -5.95
CA SER A 21 -23.51 -4.98 -4.78
C SER A 21 -22.69 -4.75 -3.50
N SER A 22 -21.61 -5.51 -3.30
CA SER A 22 -20.68 -5.33 -2.17
C SER A 22 -19.98 -3.98 -2.24
N VAL A 23 -19.56 -3.56 -3.43
CA VAL A 23 -18.95 -2.24 -3.66
C VAL A 23 -19.95 -1.12 -3.35
N THR A 24 -21.18 -1.21 -3.87
CA THR A 24 -22.23 -0.21 -3.59
C THR A 24 -22.52 -0.10 -2.10
N PHE A 25 -22.58 -1.22 -1.39
CA PHE A 25 -22.77 -1.23 0.06
C PHE A 25 -21.62 -0.51 0.79
N ALA A 26 -20.37 -0.82 0.44
CA ALA A 26 -19.18 -0.18 1.02
C ALA A 26 -19.11 1.32 0.71
N LEU A 27 -19.36 1.73 -0.54
CA LEU A 27 -19.36 3.14 -0.95
C LEU A 27 -20.41 3.96 -0.22
N LYS A 28 -21.60 3.39 0.04
CA LYS A 28 -22.61 4.05 0.86
C LYS A 28 -22.09 4.33 2.27
N LYS A 29 -21.44 3.35 2.90
CA LYS A 29 -20.83 3.52 4.23
C LYS A 29 -19.71 4.55 4.25
N LEU A 30 -18.81 4.50 3.26
CA LEU A 30 -17.73 5.49 3.14
C LEU A 30 -18.28 6.91 2.90
N SER A 31 -19.40 7.03 2.17
CA SER A 31 -20.06 8.31 1.93
C SER A 31 -20.75 8.85 3.19
N GLU A 32 -21.42 7.98 3.97
CA GLU A 32 -21.96 8.30 5.30
C GLU A 32 -20.85 8.80 6.26
N MET A 33 -19.61 8.32 6.10
CA MET A 33 -18.43 8.76 6.85
C MET A 33 -17.75 10.02 6.28
N GLY A 34 -18.26 10.58 5.18
CA GLY A 34 -17.68 11.75 4.51
C GLY A 34 -16.32 11.50 3.84
N LEU A 35 -16.01 10.25 3.49
CA LEU A 35 -14.73 9.85 2.88
C LEU A 35 -14.78 9.81 1.35
N VAL A 36 -15.95 9.56 0.77
CA VAL A 36 -16.15 9.54 -0.68
C VAL A 36 -17.37 10.36 -1.08
N GLU A 37 -17.27 11.00 -2.24
CA GLU A 37 -18.42 11.52 -2.99
C GLU A 37 -18.95 10.39 -3.87
N TYR A 38 -20.17 9.96 -3.60
CA TYR A 38 -20.83 8.88 -4.31
C TYR A 38 -22.29 9.21 -4.57
N GLU A 39 -22.66 9.32 -5.84
CA GLU A 39 -24.05 9.38 -6.28
C GLU A 39 -24.48 8.04 -6.88
N LYS A 40 -25.74 7.66 -6.66
CA LYS A 40 -26.29 6.41 -7.22
C LYS A 40 -26.22 6.45 -8.75
N HIS A 41 -25.54 5.47 -9.36
CA HIS A 41 -25.21 5.41 -10.80
C HIS A 41 -24.19 6.44 -11.30
N GLY A 42 -23.65 7.27 -10.40
CA GLY A 42 -22.67 8.30 -10.69
C GLY A 42 -21.22 7.81 -10.57
N TYR A 43 -20.34 8.79 -10.47
CA TYR A 43 -18.91 8.61 -10.30
C TYR A 43 -18.55 8.51 -8.82
N VAL A 44 -17.39 7.92 -8.54
CA VAL A 44 -16.82 7.82 -7.20
C VAL A 44 -15.58 8.70 -7.16
N ASP A 45 -15.53 9.63 -6.21
CA ASP A 45 -14.31 10.39 -5.93
C ASP A 45 -14.03 10.42 -4.43
N LEU A 46 -12.77 10.63 -4.05
CA LEU A 46 -12.40 10.82 -2.65
C LEU A 46 -12.71 12.27 -2.25
N THR A 47 -13.29 12.45 -1.06
CA THR A 47 -13.32 13.79 -0.46
C THR A 47 -11.90 14.18 -0.03
N ASN A 48 -11.67 15.45 0.29
CA ASN A 48 -10.39 15.87 0.89
C ASN A 48 -10.06 15.09 2.17
N HIS A 49 -11.07 14.68 2.94
CA HIS A 49 -10.89 13.85 4.12
C HIS A 49 -10.47 12.42 3.75
N GLY A 50 -11.18 11.79 2.82
CA GLY A 50 -10.82 10.46 2.31
C GLY A 50 -9.43 10.43 1.67
N LEU A 51 -9.07 11.48 0.95
CA LEU A 51 -7.75 11.59 0.32
C LEU A 51 -6.61 11.61 1.34
N ARG A 52 -6.79 12.30 2.48
CA ARG A 52 -5.78 12.30 3.56
C ARG A 52 -5.59 10.91 4.13
N ILE A 53 -6.68 10.20 4.44
CA ILE A 53 -6.62 8.83 4.98
C ILE A 53 -5.98 7.89 3.95
N ALA A 54 -6.43 7.94 2.69
CA ALA A 54 -5.87 7.12 1.61
C ALA A 54 -4.38 7.39 1.38
N SER A 55 -3.94 8.64 1.51
CA SER A 55 -2.52 9.01 1.41
C SER A 55 -1.70 8.42 2.55
N THR A 56 -2.22 8.45 3.78
CA THR A 56 -1.58 7.82 4.94
C THR A 56 -1.44 6.31 4.74
N LEU A 57 -2.52 5.62 4.36
CA LEU A 57 -2.47 4.19 4.07
C LEU A 57 -1.46 3.89 2.96
N SER A 58 -1.55 4.59 1.82
CA SER A 58 -0.60 4.37 0.71
C SER A 58 0.86 4.61 1.11
N SER A 59 1.13 5.58 1.99
CA SER A 59 2.48 5.81 2.52
C SER A 59 2.95 4.66 3.42
N ARG A 60 2.06 4.13 4.26
CA ARG A 60 2.34 2.99 5.14
C ARG A 60 2.63 1.74 4.33
N TYR A 61 1.74 1.37 3.40
CA TYR A 61 1.95 0.30 2.43
C TYR A 61 3.33 0.39 1.77
N ARG A 62 3.65 1.51 1.13
CA ARG A 62 4.91 1.69 0.38
C ARG A 62 6.15 1.61 1.26
N SER A 63 6.05 2.02 2.52
CA SER A 63 7.17 1.94 3.45
C SER A 63 7.45 0.49 3.83
N ILE A 64 6.39 -0.29 4.07
CA ILE A 64 6.49 -1.71 4.40
C ILE A 64 6.91 -2.52 3.17
N GLU A 65 6.25 -2.33 2.03
CA GLU A 65 6.56 -2.99 0.75
C GLU A 65 8.04 -2.81 0.40
N ARG A 66 8.54 -1.58 0.39
CA ARG A 66 9.95 -1.31 0.07
C ARG A 66 10.91 -1.97 1.03
N PHE A 67 10.57 -2.03 2.32
CA PHE A 67 11.41 -2.73 3.30
C PHE A 67 11.43 -4.23 3.04
N LEU A 68 10.26 -4.84 2.89
CA LEU A 68 10.12 -6.27 2.61
C LEU A 68 10.85 -6.67 1.32
N GLU A 69 10.73 -5.89 0.26
CA GLU A 69 11.39 -6.16 -1.03
C GLU A 69 12.89 -5.83 -0.97
N ARG A 70 13.27 -4.61 -0.60
CA ARG A 70 14.65 -4.12 -0.77
C ARG A 70 15.59 -4.51 0.35
N VAL A 71 15.09 -4.67 1.57
CA VAL A 71 15.91 -5.01 2.74
C VAL A 71 15.85 -6.50 3.01
N LEU A 72 14.66 -7.10 3.00
CA LEU A 72 14.52 -8.53 3.25
C LEU A 72 14.69 -9.40 2.00
N GLY A 73 14.75 -8.81 0.82
CA GLY A 73 14.94 -9.54 -0.44
C GLY A 73 13.76 -10.42 -0.82
N LEU A 74 12.56 -10.12 -0.33
CA LEU A 74 11.37 -10.89 -0.67
C LEU A 74 10.97 -10.66 -2.12
N PRO A 75 10.42 -11.69 -2.81
CA PRO A 75 9.79 -11.50 -4.10
C PRO A 75 8.72 -10.42 -4.02
N LYS A 76 8.62 -9.61 -5.08
CA LYS A 76 7.72 -8.46 -5.13
C LYS A 76 6.28 -8.83 -4.78
N GLU A 77 5.77 -9.92 -5.32
CA GLU A 77 4.40 -10.37 -5.09
C GLU A 77 4.14 -10.69 -3.61
N VAL A 78 5.12 -11.29 -2.92
CA VAL A 78 5.05 -11.58 -1.48
C VAL A 78 5.10 -10.28 -0.68
N ALA A 79 6.02 -9.38 -1.03
CA ALA A 79 6.15 -8.08 -0.37
C ALA A 79 4.87 -7.23 -0.52
N GLU A 80 4.23 -7.24 -1.70
CA GLU A 80 2.97 -6.53 -1.94
C GLU A 80 1.81 -7.12 -1.10
N GLU A 81 1.68 -8.45 -1.03
CA GLU A 81 0.62 -9.12 -0.25
C GLU A 81 0.79 -8.92 1.26
N ASP A 82 2.01 -9.09 1.77
CA ASP A 82 2.34 -8.91 3.18
C ASP A 82 2.20 -7.44 3.60
N ALA A 83 2.69 -6.49 2.79
CA ALA A 83 2.54 -5.07 3.08
C ALA A 83 1.06 -4.64 3.15
N CYS A 84 0.22 -5.16 2.25
CA CYS A 84 -1.23 -4.90 2.26
C CYS A 84 -1.89 -5.41 3.56
N SER A 85 -1.42 -6.54 4.08
CA SER A 85 -1.92 -7.06 5.36
C SER A 85 -1.39 -6.24 6.53
N MET A 86 -0.08 -6.02 6.59
CA MET A 86 0.61 -5.37 7.69
C MET A 86 0.21 -3.90 7.89
N GLU A 87 -0.08 -3.16 6.82
CA GLU A 87 -0.33 -1.72 6.90
C GLU A 87 -1.50 -1.35 7.81
N HIS A 88 -2.46 -2.25 8.01
CA HIS A 88 -3.64 -2.06 8.84
C HIS A 88 -3.43 -2.43 10.32
N TYR A 89 -2.40 -3.21 10.65
CA TYR A 89 -2.19 -3.75 12.01
C TYR A 89 -0.99 -3.15 12.74
N LEU A 90 0.00 -2.64 12.01
CA LEU A 90 1.19 -2.06 12.64
C LEU A 90 0.89 -0.70 13.28
N HIS A 91 1.55 -0.40 14.39
CA HIS A 91 1.52 0.94 14.98
C HIS A 91 2.26 1.94 14.08
N ASP A 92 1.93 3.23 14.17
CA ASP A 92 2.60 4.30 13.41
C ASP A 92 4.11 4.35 13.69
N GLU A 93 4.53 4.18 14.95
CA GLU A 93 5.95 4.15 15.32
C GLU A 93 6.70 3.02 14.61
N THR A 94 6.09 1.83 14.48
CA THR A 94 6.72 0.71 13.77
C THR A 94 6.94 1.03 12.29
N VAL A 95 5.92 1.59 11.63
CA VAL A 95 6.02 1.94 10.21
C VAL A 95 7.00 3.09 9.99
N ASP A 96 7.05 4.07 10.89
CA ASP A 96 8.03 5.16 10.84
C ASP A 96 9.46 4.64 10.96
N ARG A 97 9.71 3.67 11.86
CA ARG A 97 11.02 3.04 11.99
C ARG A 97 11.41 2.22 10.78
N ILE A 98 10.47 1.48 10.19
CA ILE A 98 10.68 0.77 8.92
C ILE A 98 11.08 1.75 7.82
N ARG A 99 10.32 2.83 7.65
CA ARG A 99 10.60 3.88 6.65
C ARG A 99 12.00 4.48 6.85
N LYS A 100 12.32 4.90 8.08
CA LYS A 100 13.63 5.47 8.43
C LYS A 100 14.77 4.48 8.22
N PHE A 101 14.54 3.19 8.44
CA PHE A 101 15.53 2.17 8.18
C PHE A 101 15.84 2.06 6.69
N VAL A 102 14.82 2.04 5.83
CA VAL A 102 15.02 2.05 4.37
C VAL A 102 15.78 3.30 3.93
N GLU A 103 15.37 4.49 4.39
CA GLU A 103 16.05 5.75 4.10
C GLU A 103 17.52 5.73 4.54
N PHE A 104 17.78 5.23 5.76
CA PHE A 104 19.14 5.11 6.29
C PHE A 104 20.02 4.19 5.43
N ILE A 105 19.50 3.07 4.94
CA ILE A 105 20.26 2.19 4.04
C ILE A 105 20.51 2.87 2.68
N GLU A 106 19.51 3.55 2.11
CA GLU A 106 19.63 4.24 0.83
C GLU A 106 20.62 5.41 0.88
N GLU A 107 20.70 6.12 2.01
CA GLU A 107 21.62 7.23 2.24
C GLU A 107 23.05 6.79 2.62
N ASN A 108 23.26 5.50 2.90
CA ASN A 108 24.56 4.96 3.34
C ASN A 108 24.99 3.79 2.41
N PRO A 109 25.53 4.08 1.21
CA PRO A 109 25.86 3.05 0.22
C PRO A 109 26.91 2.04 0.70
N ASP A 110 27.73 2.39 1.67
CA ASP A 110 28.69 1.49 2.33
C ASP A 110 28.00 0.31 3.03
N LYS A 111 26.72 0.48 3.42
CA LYS A 111 25.89 -0.57 4.02
C LYS A 111 25.14 -1.40 2.99
N ALA A 112 25.11 -1.00 1.72
CA ALA A 112 24.44 -1.76 0.66
C ALA A 112 24.98 -3.19 0.58
N LYS A 113 26.30 -3.35 0.75
CA LYS A 113 26.94 -4.67 0.77
C LYS A 113 26.37 -5.61 1.84
N LEU A 114 26.08 -5.11 3.04
CA LEU A 114 25.48 -5.93 4.11
C LEU A 114 24.09 -6.46 3.69
N ILE A 115 23.30 -5.63 3.02
CA ILE A 115 21.97 -6.02 2.53
C ILE A 115 22.11 -7.04 1.40
N ASP A 116 23.00 -6.81 0.45
CA ASP A 116 23.27 -7.75 -0.64
C ASP A 116 23.74 -9.12 -0.09
N ASP A 117 24.69 -9.12 0.85
CA ASP A 117 25.20 -10.32 1.52
C ASP A 117 24.06 -11.06 2.25
N PHE A 118 23.15 -10.34 2.92
CA PHE A 118 21.98 -10.92 3.59
C PHE A 118 20.98 -11.53 2.60
N ILE A 119 20.69 -10.83 1.51
CA ILE A 119 19.79 -11.31 0.45
C ILE A 119 20.37 -12.59 -0.18
N ASP A 120 21.67 -12.64 -0.43
CA ASP A 120 22.33 -13.82 -0.98
C ASP A 120 22.34 -14.98 0.01
N TYR A 121 22.54 -14.72 1.31
CA TYR A 121 22.36 -15.72 2.37
C TYR A 121 20.96 -16.36 2.32
N CYS A 122 19.91 -15.53 2.19
CA CYS A 122 18.52 -16.01 2.10
C CYS A 122 18.24 -16.87 0.85
N LYS A 123 18.95 -16.65 -0.26
CA LYS A 123 18.77 -17.43 -1.51
C LYS A 123 19.40 -18.82 -1.47
N GLY A 124 20.24 -19.13 -0.47
CA GLY A 124 20.81 -20.47 -0.32
C GLY A 124 22.24 -20.51 0.17
N GLY A 125 22.57 -19.73 1.21
CA GLY A 125 23.84 -19.86 1.93
C GLY A 125 23.99 -21.23 2.59
N LYS A 126 24.39 -22.24 1.81
CA LYS A 126 25.29 -23.30 2.28
C LYS A 126 26.62 -22.60 2.58
N ASN A 127 26.94 -22.44 3.86
CA ASN A 127 28.33 -22.56 4.27
C ASN A 127 28.71 -24.04 4.24
#